data_AF-A0A934WW67-F1
#
_entry.id   AF-A0A934WW67-F1
#
_cell.length_a   1.000
_cell.length_b   1.000
_cell.length_c   1.000
_cell.angle_alpha   90.00
_cell.angle_beta   90.00
_cell.angle_gamma   90.00
#
_symmetry.space_group_name_H-M   'P 1'
#
loop_
_entity.id
_entity.type
_entity.pdbx_description
1 polymer ?
#
loop_
_entity_poly.entity_id
_entity_poly.type
_entity_poly.pdbx_seq_one_letter_code
_entity_poly.pdbx_strand_id
1 'polypeptide(L)'
;MHFCMGELDSIALFDSVKGCGMEHQKPDCHKKQATHQLDSKSCCEDQSIEVDAQDEVLQTTTISVSEFQLVAVAYIVVPELFLQASAQYIPFQDYTPPLIKRDIPVLIQSFLL
;
A
#
# COMPACT_ATOMS: atom_id res chain seq x y z
N MET A 1 -20.73 15.32 -17.66
CA MET A 1 -22.07 14.77 -17.35
C MET A 1 -22.98 15.13 -18.50
N HIS A 2 -23.66 14.16 -19.10
CA HIS A 2 -24.60 14.38 -20.20
C HIS A 2 -26.03 14.40 -19.68
N PHE A 3 -26.78 15.45 -20.03
CA PHE A 3 -28.21 15.55 -19.74
C PHE A 3 -29.01 15.54 -21.04
N CYS A 4 -30.03 14.69 -21.13
CA CYS A 4 -30.95 14.61 -22.26
C CYS A 4 -32.36 15.00 -21.76
N MET A 5 -32.95 16.04 -22.35
CA MET A 5 -34.26 16.59 -21.93
C MET A 5 -34.34 16.98 -20.44
N GLY A 6 -33.21 17.28 -19.81
CA GLY A 6 -33.12 17.62 -18.38
C GLY A 6 -32.92 16.42 -17.44
N GLU A 7 -32.87 15.18 -17.95
CA GLU A 7 -32.52 13.99 -17.18
C GLU A 7 -31.05 13.61 -17.38
N LEU A 8 -30.40 13.13 -16.31
CA LEU A 8 -28.99 12.72 -16.34
C LEU A 8 -28.85 11.35 -17.02
N ASP A 9 -28.15 11.30 -18.14
CA ASP A 9 -27.95 10.07 -18.91
C ASP A 9 -26.59 9.42 -18.62
N SER A 10 -25.51 10.22 -18.57
CA SER A 10 -24.16 9.67 -18.39
C SER A 10 -23.18 10.56 -17.63
N ILE A 11 -22.26 9.93 -16.91
CA ILE A 11 -21.18 10.59 -16.15
C ILE A 11 -19.86 9.97 -16.57
N ALA A 12 -18.85 10.80 -16.84
CA ALA A 12 -17.47 10.38 -17.10
C ALA A 12 -16.55 11.25 -16.24
N LEU A 13 -15.52 10.63 -15.65
CA LEU A 13 -14.63 11.27 -14.67
C LEU A 13 -13.29 11.71 -15.26
N PHE A 14 -12.76 10.97 -16.24
CA PHE A 14 -11.44 11.19 -16.83
C PHE A 14 -11.44 11.25 -18.37
N ASP A 15 -12.62 11.15 -18.98
CA ASP A 15 -12.80 11.14 -20.43
C ASP A 15 -14.10 11.87 -20.79
N SER A 16 -14.29 12.20 -22.06
CA SER A 16 -15.52 12.81 -22.55
C SER A 16 -16.71 11.86 -22.32
N VAL A 17 -17.86 12.41 -21.93
CA VAL A 17 -19.09 11.62 -21.81
C VAL A 17 -19.49 11.06 -23.18
N LYS A 18 -19.98 9.82 -23.20
CA LYS A 18 -20.57 9.25 -24.42
C LYS A 18 -21.85 10.02 -24.72
N GLY A 19 -21.94 10.60 -25.92
CA GLY A 19 -23.15 11.28 -26.38
C GLY A 19 -24.34 10.32 -26.43
N CYS A 20 -25.56 10.86 -26.31
CA CYS A 20 -26.78 10.12 -26.59
C CYS A 20 -26.68 9.61 -28.03
N GLY A 21 -26.52 8.31 -28.26
CA GLY A 21 -26.18 7.67 -29.55
C GLY A 21 -27.12 7.93 -30.74
N MET A 22 -28.01 8.90 -30.59
CA MET A 22 -28.87 9.54 -31.58
C MET A 22 -28.18 10.71 -32.30
N GLU A 23 -26.90 10.97 -32.06
CA GLU A 23 -26.13 12.04 -32.71
C GLU A 23 -26.10 11.92 -34.25
N HIS A 24 -26.35 10.72 -34.80
CA HIS A 24 -26.44 10.46 -36.24
C HIS A 24 -27.87 10.25 -36.75
N GLN A 25 -28.86 10.18 -35.87
CA GLN A 25 -30.28 10.13 -36.21
C GLN A 25 -31.02 11.07 -35.27
N LYS A 26 -31.02 12.37 -35.61
CA LYS A 26 -31.81 13.42 -34.95
C LYS A 26 -33.22 12.91 -34.62
N PRO A 27 -33.56 12.71 -33.33
CA PRO A 27 -34.93 12.43 -32.94
C PRO A 27 -35.75 13.72 -33.02
N ASP A 28 -37.07 13.56 -33.04
CA ASP A 28 -38.12 14.53 -33.32
C ASP A 28 -38.25 15.74 -32.35
N CYS A 29 -37.16 16.42 -32.00
CA CYS A 29 -37.20 17.88 -31.77
C CYS A 29 -37.09 18.66 -33.09
N HIS A 30 -36.82 17.97 -34.20
CA HIS A 30 -36.57 18.53 -35.52
C HIS A 30 -37.74 18.48 -36.51
N LYS A 31 -38.89 17.89 -36.16
CA LYS A 31 -40.10 17.98 -36.98
C LYS A 31 -41.21 18.70 -36.22
N LYS A 32 -41.46 19.94 -36.64
CA LYS A 32 -42.48 20.83 -36.09
C LYS A 32 -43.89 20.20 -36.18
N GLN A 33 -44.61 20.24 -35.06
CA GLN A 33 -46.05 20.54 -34.85
C GLN A 33 -46.53 19.73 -33.64
N ALA A 34 -47.21 20.25 -32.62
CA ALA A 34 -47.93 21.49 -32.43
C ALA A 34 -47.99 21.81 -30.92
N THR A 35 -48.16 23.09 -30.60
CA THR A 35 -48.58 23.62 -29.29
C THR A 35 -47.80 23.11 -28.09
N HIS A 36 -46.71 23.78 -27.72
CA HIS A 36 -46.48 24.28 -26.35
C HIS A 36 -45.18 25.08 -26.39
N GLN A 37 -45.24 26.30 -25.87
CA GLN A 37 -44.08 27.14 -25.60
C GLN A 37 -43.18 26.40 -24.62
N LEU A 38 -42.17 25.71 -25.14
CA LEU A 38 -41.06 25.23 -24.34
C LEU A 38 -39.87 26.08 -24.72
N ASP A 39 -39.40 26.80 -23.72
CA ASP A 39 -38.27 27.73 -23.73
C ASP A 39 -37.09 27.24 -24.57
N SER A 40 -36.36 28.20 -25.11
CA SER A 40 -35.22 28.05 -26.01
C SER A 40 -34.00 27.37 -25.37
N LYS A 41 -34.15 26.15 -24.86
CA LYS A 41 -33.05 25.30 -24.38
C LYS A 41 -32.85 24.13 -25.34
N SER A 42 -31.59 23.79 -25.58
CA SER A 42 -31.21 22.66 -26.42
C SER A 42 -31.70 21.33 -25.84
N CYS A 43 -31.98 20.35 -26.72
CA CYS A 43 -32.49 19.02 -26.36
C CYS A 43 -31.51 18.22 -25.47
N CYS A 44 -30.21 18.45 -25.63
CA CYS A 44 -29.15 17.85 -24.83
C CYS A 44 -28.23 18.95 -24.30
N GLU A 45 -27.69 18.74 -23.10
CA GLU A 45 -26.76 19.66 -22.47
C GLU A 45 -25.68 18.89 -21.71
N ASP A 46 -24.42 19.25 -21.99
CA ASP A 46 -23.25 18.67 -21.35
C ASP A 46 -22.72 19.62 -20.28
N GLN A 47 -22.58 19.11 -19.06
CA GLN A 47 -21.99 19.84 -17.94
C GLN A 47 -20.69 19.16 -17.49
N SER A 48 -19.60 19.93 -17.46
CA SER A 48 -18.33 19.52 -16.86
C SER A 48 -18.14 20.24 -15.52
N ILE A 49 -17.68 19.49 -14.52
CA ILE A 49 -17.18 20.07 -13.27
C ILE A 49 -15.67 19.95 -13.31
N GLU A 50 -14.99 21.08 -13.29
CA GLU A 50 -13.55 21.14 -13.13
C GLU A 50 -13.27 21.17 -11.62
N VAL A 51 -12.58 20.13 -11.14
CA VAL A 51 -12.09 20.12 -9.77
C VAL A 51 -10.65 20.61 -9.82
N ASP A 52 -10.44 21.84 -9.34
CA ASP A 52 -9.09 22.37 -9.14
C ASP A 52 -8.41 21.54 -8.06
N ALA A 53 -7.33 20.85 -8.44
CA ALA A 53 -6.53 20.09 -7.50
C ALA A 53 -5.80 21.09 -6.60
N GLN A 54 -6.09 21.07 -5.30
CA GLN A 54 -5.33 21.85 -4.34
C GLN A 54 -3.85 21.43 -4.42
N ASP A 55 -2.99 22.38 -4.82
CA ASP A 55 -1.52 22.23 -4.86
C ASP A 55 -0.94 21.75 -3.51
N GLU A 56 -1.70 21.91 -2.42
CA GLU A 56 -1.29 21.55 -1.06
C GLU A 56 -1.43 20.05 -0.69
N VAL A 57 -1.98 19.20 -1.57
CA VAL A 57 -2.16 17.75 -1.28
C VAL A 57 -0.97 16.90 -1.77
N LEU A 58 0.21 17.51 -1.87
CA LEU A 58 1.48 16.79 -1.95
C LEU A 58 2.38 17.17 -0.78
N GLN A 59 1.84 17.23 0.43
CA GLN A 59 2.67 17.02 1.61
C GLN A 59 3.05 15.53 1.69
N THR A 60 3.81 15.05 0.70
CA THR A 60 4.64 13.88 0.93
C THR A 60 5.54 14.27 2.07
N THR A 61 5.27 13.76 3.27
CA THR A 61 6.19 13.89 4.39
C THR A 61 7.44 13.15 3.95
N THR A 62 8.38 13.85 3.33
CA THR A 62 9.70 13.31 3.05
C THR A 62 10.32 13.13 4.41
N ILE A 63 10.24 11.89 4.91
CA ILE A 63 10.94 11.51 6.13
C ILE A 63 12.42 11.62 5.77
N SER A 64 13.00 12.79 6.04
CA SER A 64 14.43 13.03 5.90
C SER A 64 15.13 12.39 7.09
N VAL A 65 15.24 11.06 7.04
CA VAL A 65 16.17 10.38 7.93
C VAL A 65 17.55 10.76 7.45
N SER A 66 18.33 11.43 8.28
CA SER A 66 19.71 11.73 7.90
C SER A 66 20.43 10.41 7.63
N GLU A 67 21.34 10.38 6.64
CA GLU A 67 22.07 9.16 6.29
C GLU A 67 22.77 8.56 7.53
N PHE A 68 23.22 9.42 8.45
CA PHE A 68 23.78 9.04 9.74
C PHE A 68 22.79 8.31 10.66
N GLN A 69 21.52 8.70 10.69
CA GLN A 69 20.49 8.04 11.49
C GLN A 69 20.15 6.65 10.92
N LEU A 70 20.06 6.52 9.59
CA LEU A 70 19.86 5.20 8.95
C LEU A 70 21.03 4.25 9.22
N VAL A 71 22.26 4.76 9.09
CA VAL A 71 23.47 3.96 9.38
C VAL A 71 23.54 3.57 10.86
N ALA A 72 23.19 4.46 11.79
CA ALA A 72 23.17 4.18 13.22
C ALA A 72 22.11 3.11 13.58
N VAL A 73 20.91 3.22 13.02
CA VAL A 73 19.84 2.23 13.23
C VAL A 73 20.25 0.87 12.63
N ALA A 74 20.80 0.86 11.42
CA ALA A 74 21.29 -0.37 10.80
C ALA A 74 22.40 -1.04 11.62
N TYR A 75 23.35 -0.27 12.15
CA TYR A 75 24.43 -0.79 12.99
C TYR A 75 23.93 -1.48 14.26
N ILE A 76 22.83 -1.00 14.85
CA ILE A 76 22.23 -1.58 16.05
C ILE A 76 21.34 -2.79 15.71
N VAL A 77 20.52 -2.66 14.66
CA VAL A 77 19.48 -3.65 14.35
C VAL A 77 20.01 -4.88 13.62
N VAL A 78 20.99 -4.71 12.72
CA VAL A 78 21.53 -5.80 11.89
C VAL A 78 22.17 -6.90 12.75
N PRO A 79 23.01 -6.62 13.77
CA PRO A 79 23.50 -7.66 14.66
C PRO A 79 22.39 -8.37 15.43
N GLU A 80 21.40 -7.66 15.97
CA GLU A 80 20.31 -8.32 16.70
C GLU A 80 19.50 -9.26 15.79
N LEU A 81 19.31 -8.91 14.51
CA LEU A 81 18.57 -9.74 13.55
C LEU A 81 19.35 -10.96 13.04
N PHE A 82 20.68 -10.84 12.88
CA PHE A 82 21.50 -11.82 12.15
C PHE A 82 22.62 -12.46 12.99
N LEU A 83 22.99 -11.88 14.13
CA LEU A 83 23.97 -12.42 15.07
C LEU A 83 23.34 -13.38 16.10
N GLN A 84 22.05 -13.68 15.99
CA GLN A 84 21.45 -14.80 16.74
C GLN A 84 21.69 -16.14 16.02
N ALA A 85 22.96 -16.50 15.85
CA ALA A 85 23.41 -17.86 15.57
C ALA A 85 24.90 -18.06 15.89
N SER A 86 25.48 -17.33 16.87
CA SER A 86 26.65 -17.92 17.52
C SER A 86 26.13 -19.12 18.28
N ALA A 87 26.33 -20.32 17.71
CA ALA A 87 26.08 -21.57 18.39
C ALA A 87 26.62 -21.41 19.80
N GLN A 88 25.73 -21.50 20.80
CA GLN A 88 26.07 -21.26 22.19
C GLN A 88 27.31 -22.12 22.49
N TYR A 89 28.46 -21.49 22.70
CA TYR A 89 29.71 -22.22 22.86
C TYR A 89 29.59 -23.01 24.17
N ILE A 90 29.35 -24.31 24.04
CA ILE A 90 29.34 -25.24 25.16
C ILE A 90 30.77 -25.78 25.24
N PRO A 91 31.60 -25.30 26.18
CA PRO A 91 32.92 -25.86 26.36
C PRO A 91 32.79 -27.37 26.63
N PHE A 92 33.63 -28.16 25.99
CA PHE A 92 33.68 -29.63 26.14
C PHE A 92 32.42 -30.38 25.64
N GLN A 93 31.63 -29.81 24.72
CA GLN A 93 30.47 -30.50 24.12
C GLN A 93 30.81 -31.90 23.60
N ASP A 94 31.98 -32.05 22.97
CA ASP A 94 32.45 -33.32 22.39
C ASP A 94 33.42 -34.09 23.30
N TYR A 95 33.64 -33.64 24.53
CA TYR A 95 34.55 -34.32 25.45
C TYR A 95 33.90 -35.59 25.99
N THR A 96 34.41 -36.74 25.54
CA THR A 96 34.14 -38.00 26.21
C THR A 96 35.14 -38.15 27.36
N PRO A 97 34.70 -38.22 28.63
CA PRO A 97 35.61 -38.38 29.75
C PRO A 97 36.42 -39.68 29.62
N PRO A 98 37.73 -39.65 29.91
CA PRO A 98 38.59 -40.82 29.80
C PRO A 98 38.14 -41.90 30.77
N LEU A 99 38.30 -43.15 30.34
CA LEU A 99 37.99 -44.31 31.17
C LEU A 99 38.90 -44.33 32.41
N ILE A 100 38.28 -44.22 33.58
CA ILE A 100 38.97 -44.26 34.86
C ILE A 100 39.35 -45.73 35.15
N LYS A 101 40.66 -46.04 35.16
CA LYS A 101 41.18 -47.41 35.35
C LYS A 101 41.30 -47.85 36.81
N ARG A 102 41.12 -46.94 37.76
CA ARG A 102 41.40 -47.14 39.19
C ARG A 102 40.35 -46.41 40.03
N ASP A 103 40.01 -46.97 41.17
CA ASP A 103 39.13 -46.31 42.13
C ASP A 103 39.82 -45.06 42.70
N ILE A 104 39.26 -43.88 42.41
CA ILE A 104 39.84 -42.59 42.81
C ILE A 104 39.79 -42.41 44.33
N PRO A 105 38.64 -42.58 45.02
CA PRO A 105 38.59 -42.57 46.49
C PRO A 105 39.64 -43.46 47.16
N VAL A 106 39.84 -44.68 46.65
CA VAL A 106 40.89 -45.59 47.16
C VAL A 106 42.29 -45.05 46.89
N LEU A 107 42.53 -44.53 45.68
CA LEU A 107 43.83 -43.97 45.29
C LEU A 107 44.24 -42.76 46.15
N ILE A 108 43.28 -41.88 46.47
CA ILE A 108 43.53 -40.66 47.27
C ILE A 108 43.25 -40.86 48.76
N GLN A 109 42.92 -42.09 49.19
CA GLN A 109 42.58 -42.43 50.57
C GLN A 109 41.49 -41.52 51.16
N SER A 110 40.49 -41.18 50.36
CA SER A 110 39.31 -40.44 50.82
C SER A 110 38.19 -41.42 51.12
N PHE A 111 37.80 -41.50 52.40
CA PHE A 111 36.74 -42.38 52.88
C PHE A 111 35.65 -41.55 53.54
N LEU A 112 34.40 -42.01 53.39
CA LEU A 112 33.27 -41.42 54.09
C LEU A 112 33.44 -41.71 55.59
N LEU A 113 33.33 -40.69 56.42
CA LEU A 113 33.46 -40.80 57.88
C LEU A 113 32.25 -41.54 58.49
#